data_AF-A0A522YYM6-F1
#
_entry.id   AF-A0A522YYM6-F1
#
_cell.length_a   1.000
_cell.length_b   1.000
_cell.length_c   1.000
_cell.angle_alpha   90.00
_cell.angle_beta   90.00
_cell.angle_gamma   90.00
#
_symmetry.space_group_name_H-M   'P 1'
#
loop_
_entity.id
_entity.type
_entity.pdbx_description
1 polymer ?
#
loop_
_entity_poly.entity_id
_entity_poly.type
_entity_poly.pdbx_seq_one_letter_code
_entity_poly.pdbx_strand_id
1 'polypeptide(L)'
;MSSELRLKKLRGSGGFVMAQVSDDQQRKGNLGGPDLFLAPIGRLDQEKISKYYCNTCEKDYEGSPKIEYESPNEEVAQNLILLERGQYMCTTCGSTIAEYREFQKQNQQADVGLAKPISPSSDQPVISTESTVQPKTQPEIQTFSSQSDPQGSFSSIVGMSVYSSDAKRVGVAKQVGVNSSHQVVLIVTKNDGSDETIEWGKIKKIGEIIL
;
A
#
# COMPACT_ATOMS: atom_id res chain seq x y z
N MET A 1 5.34 -18.56 -32.44
CA MET A 1 4.21 -17.70 -32.04
C MET A 1 4.74 -16.29 -31.98
N SER A 2 4.55 -15.50 -33.05
CA SER A 2 5.06 -14.14 -33.11
C SER A 2 4.31 -13.30 -32.08
N SER A 3 5.03 -12.77 -31.09
CA SER A 3 4.49 -11.78 -30.15
C SER A 3 4.22 -10.50 -30.94
N GLU A 4 3.04 -10.39 -31.53
CA GLU A 4 2.67 -9.23 -32.34
C GLU A 4 2.51 -8.01 -31.44
N LEU A 5 3.54 -7.18 -31.42
CA LEU A 5 3.58 -5.94 -30.65
C LEU A 5 2.68 -4.91 -31.34
N ARG A 6 1.58 -4.53 -30.69
CA ARG A 6 0.64 -3.53 -31.23
C ARG A 6 0.72 -2.25 -30.41
N LEU A 7 0.77 -1.12 -31.11
CA LEU A 7 0.72 0.18 -30.45
C LEU A 7 -0.69 0.39 -29.88
N LYS A 8 -0.78 0.52 -28.56
CA LYS A 8 -2.04 0.72 -27.83
C LYS A 8 -1.93 1.92 -26.90
N LYS A 9 -3.09 2.53 -26.65
CA LYS A 9 -3.25 3.59 -25.67
C LYS A 9 -3.47 2.97 -24.30
N LEU A 10 -2.57 3.23 -23.38
CA LEU A 10 -2.62 2.78 -21.99
C LEU A 10 -2.94 3.97 -21.11
N ARG A 11 -4.09 3.93 -20.43
CA ARG A 11 -4.56 4.98 -19.54
C ARG A 11 -3.87 4.86 -18.17
N GLY A 12 -3.47 6.00 -17.64
CA GLY A 12 -3.01 6.18 -16.27
C GLY A 12 -3.87 7.21 -15.53
N SER A 13 -3.62 7.37 -14.23
CA SER A 13 -4.33 8.34 -13.38
C SER A 13 -4.06 9.79 -13.79
N GLY A 14 -2.81 10.10 -14.15
CA GLY A 14 -2.35 11.43 -14.54
C GLY A 14 -2.19 11.64 -16.04
N GLY A 15 -2.64 10.71 -16.89
CA GLY A 15 -2.43 10.83 -18.33
C GLY A 15 -2.65 9.53 -19.11
N PHE A 16 -2.04 9.42 -20.29
CA PHE A 16 -2.02 8.18 -21.05
C PHE A 16 -0.68 8.02 -21.76
N VAL A 17 -0.32 6.78 -22.03
CA VAL A 17 0.94 6.43 -22.70
C VAL A 17 0.61 5.59 -23.92
N MET A 18 1.24 5.90 -25.05
CA MET A 18 1.17 5.10 -26.27
C MET A 18 2.39 4.19 -26.28
N ALA A 19 2.16 2.88 -26.08
CA ALA A 19 3.22 1.90 -26.03
C ALA A 19 2.87 0.66 -26.86
N GLN A 20 3.90 -0.02 -27.33
CA GLN A 20 3.77 -1.34 -27.94
C GLN A 20 3.57 -2.39 -26.86
N VAL A 21 2.44 -3.08 -26.90
CA VAL A 21 2.07 -4.13 -25.93
C VAL A 21 1.83 -5.46 -26.62
N SER A 22 2.12 -6.54 -25.91
CA SER A 22 1.78 -7.91 -26.33
C SER A 22 0.36 -8.28 -25.93
N ASP A 23 -0.18 -9.37 -26.49
CA ASP A 23 -1.52 -9.89 -26.15
C ASP A 23 -1.67 -10.20 -24.65
N ASP A 24 -0.63 -10.74 -23.99
CA ASP A 24 -0.65 -10.99 -22.55
C ASP A 24 -0.72 -9.70 -21.73
N GLN A 25 0.03 -8.67 -22.13
CA GLN A 25 -0.04 -7.36 -21.49
C GLN A 25 -1.40 -6.71 -21.74
N GLN A 26 -1.94 -6.79 -22.95
CA GLN A 26 -3.28 -6.29 -23.25
C GLN A 26 -4.35 -7.00 -22.41
N ARG A 27 -4.24 -8.31 -22.21
CA ARG A 27 -5.17 -9.08 -21.36
C ARG A 27 -5.09 -8.65 -19.90
N LYS A 28 -3.89 -8.37 -19.38
CA LYS A 28 -3.70 -7.81 -18.02
C LYS A 28 -4.24 -6.38 -17.91
N GLY A 29 -4.03 -5.56 -18.94
CA GLY A 29 -4.47 -4.17 -19.06
C GLY A 29 -5.98 -3.97 -19.10
N ASN A 30 -6.72 -4.99 -19.54
CA ASN A 30 -8.16 -4.91 -19.71
C ASN A 30 -8.88 -5.22 -18.39
N LEU A 31 -9.43 -4.18 -17.77
CA LEU A 31 -10.21 -4.29 -16.52
C LEU A 31 -11.72 -4.43 -16.79
N GLY A 32 -12.12 -4.91 -17.98
CA GLY A 32 -13.53 -5.07 -18.37
C GLY A 32 -14.15 -3.84 -19.03
N GLY A 33 -13.33 -2.88 -19.46
CA GLY A 33 -13.75 -1.66 -20.16
C GLY A 33 -13.14 -1.55 -21.56
N PRO A 34 -13.49 -0.49 -22.31
CA PRO A 34 -12.87 -0.22 -23.62
C PRO A 34 -11.42 0.25 -23.51
N ASP A 35 -11.03 0.80 -22.36
CA ASP A 35 -9.70 1.33 -22.10
C ASP A 35 -8.76 0.28 -21.50
N LEU A 36 -7.50 0.30 -21.94
CA LEU A 36 -6.43 -0.48 -21.32
C LEU A 36 -5.73 0.38 -20.26
N PHE A 37 -5.38 -0.20 -19.12
CA PHE A 37 -4.72 0.50 -18.03
C PHE A 37 -3.26 0.08 -17.87
N LEU A 38 -2.41 1.04 -17.53
CA LEU A 38 -0.99 0.80 -17.28
C LEU A 38 -0.75 0.04 -15.96
N ALA A 39 -1.57 0.31 -14.95
CA ALA A 39 -1.41 -0.21 -13.59
C ALA A 39 -1.30 -1.75 -13.50
N PRO A 40 -2.18 -2.54 -14.14
CA PRO A 40 -2.10 -4.01 -14.11
C PRO A 40 -1.10 -4.61 -15.12
N ILE A 41 -0.59 -3.81 -16.09
CA ILE A 41 0.39 -4.29 -17.07
C ILE A 41 1.78 -4.41 -16.44
N GLY A 42 2.14 -3.45 -15.57
CA GLY A 42 3.43 -3.41 -14.90
C GLY A 42 4.44 -2.49 -15.59
N ARG A 43 5.72 -2.81 -15.45
CA ARG A 43 6.83 -2.08 -16.05
C ARG A 43 6.83 -2.25 -17.57
N LEU A 44 6.90 -1.13 -18.27
CA LEU A 44 7.11 -1.06 -19.71
C LEU A 44 8.47 -0.44 -19.97
N ASP A 45 9.21 -1.06 -20.88
CA ASP A 45 10.50 -0.53 -21.34
C ASP A 45 10.30 0.81 -22.04
N GLN A 46 11.23 1.73 -21.79
CA GLN A 46 11.22 3.06 -22.40
C GLN A 46 11.20 3.01 -23.93
N GLU A 47 11.79 1.97 -24.53
CA GLU A 47 11.84 1.75 -25.98
C GLU A 47 10.47 1.37 -26.57
N LYS A 48 9.61 0.72 -25.77
CA LYS A 48 8.26 0.33 -26.21
C LYS A 48 7.31 1.52 -26.20
N ILE A 49 7.65 2.58 -25.49
CA ILE A 49 6.83 3.79 -25.35
C ILE A 49 7.20 4.77 -26.47
N SER A 50 6.24 5.05 -27.35
CA SER A 50 6.46 6.02 -28.43
C SER A 50 6.12 7.45 -28.01
N LYS A 51 5.01 7.64 -27.27
CA LYS A 51 4.51 8.95 -26.85
C LYS A 51 3.83 8.85 -25.50
N TYR A 52 3.77 9.96 -24.77
CA TYR A 52 2.97 10.07 -23.56
C TYR A 52 2.24 11.41 -23.51
N TYR A 53 1.11 11.43 -22.82
CA TYR A 53 0.33 12.63 -22.55
C TYR A 53 0.22 12.83 -21.05
N CYS A 54 0.46 14.06 -20.60
CA CYS A 54 0.32 14.44 -19.20
C CYS A 54 -0.92 15.31 -19.02
N ASN A 55 -1.85 14.90 -18.15
CA ASN A 55 -3.04 15.69 -17.82
C ASN A 55 -2.65 16.99 -17.08
N THR A 56 -1.59 17.01 -16.28
CA THR A 56 -1.15 18.23 -15.56
C THR A 56 -0.65 19.31 -16.52
N CYS A 57 0.08 18.91 -17.57
CA CYS A 57 0.56 19.85 -18.59
C CYS A 57 -0.45 20.07 -19.72
N GLU A 58 -1.49 19.22 -19.79
CA GLU A 58 -2.42 19.08 -20.91
C GLU A 58 -1.74 18.98 -22.29
N LYS A 59 -0.54 18.40 -22.33
CA LYS A 59 0.34 18.31 -23.51
C LYS A 59 0.75 16.88 -23.80
N ASP A 60 0.90 16.59 -25.09
CA ASP A 60 1.58 15.41 -25.60
C ASP A 60 3.09 15.64 -25.69
N TYR A 61 3.83 14.58 -25.38
CA TYR A 61 5.27 14.54 -25.40
C TYR A 61 5.71 13.30 -26.19
N GLU A 62 6.71 13.46 -27.04
CA GLU A 62 7.32 12.36 -27.77
C GLU A 62 8.42 11.71 -26.93
N GLY A 63 8.47 10.37 -26.97
CA GLY A 63 9.38 9.56 -26.16
C GLY A 63 8.73 8.98 -24.92
N SER A 64 9.57 8.55 -23.98
CA SER A 64 9.16 7.90 -22.74
C SER A 64 9.24 8.85 -21.54
N PRO A 65 8.31 8.74 -20.58
CA PRO A 65 8.38 9.48 -19.32
C PRO A 65 9.52 8.94 -18.44
N LYS A 66 9.91 9.70 -17.42
CA LYS A 66 10.91 9.27 -16.42
C LYS A 66 10.28 8.15 -15.58
N ILE A 67 10.90 6.97 -15.54
CA ILE A 67 10.41 5.82 -14.78
C ILE A 67 11.28 5.67 -13.54
N GLU A 68 10.67 5.76 -12.35
CA GLU A 68 11.29 5.41 -11.08
C GLU A 68 10.61 4.17 -10.52
N TYR A 69 11.39 3.18 -10.12
CA TYR A 69 10.87 1.93 -9.56
C TYR A 69 11.60 1.59 -8.27
N GLU A 70 10.87 0.96 -7.36
CA GLU A 70 11.33 0.53 -6.05
C GLU A 70 10.85 -0.91 -5.84
N SER A 71 11.73 -1.77 -5.30
CA SER A 71 11.47 -3.18 -5.05
C SER A 71 11.39 -3.43 -3.54
N PRO A 72 10.23 -3.19 -2.90
CA PRO A 72 10.08 -3.37 -1.46
C PRO A 72 10.03 -4.86 -1.06
N ASN A 73 9.70 -5.78 -1.97
CA ASN A 73 9.58 -7.22 -1.70
C ASN A 73 8.73 -7.55 -0.45
N GLU A 74 7.65 -6.79 -0.24
CA GLU A 74 6.81 -6.86 0.96
C GLU A 74 5.61 -7.79 0.76
N GLU A 75 5.31 -8.64 1.74
CA GLU A 75 4.12 -9.48 1.75
C GLU A 75 2.88 -8.67 2.11
N VAL A 76 2.14 -8.22 1.09
CA VAL A 76 0.93 -7.41 1.29
C VAL A 76 -0.29 -8.25 1.71
N ALA A 77 -0.28 -9.55 1.42
CA ALA A 77 -1.31 -10.50 1.85
C ALA A 77 -0.75 -11.94 1.92
N GLN A 78 -1.48 -12.85 2.56
CA GLN A 78 -1.12 -14.28 2.61
C GLN A 78 -0.86 -14.83 1.20
N ASN A 79 0.40 -15.23 0.92
CA ASN A 79 0.88 -15.74 -0.38
C ASN A 79 0.89 -14.73 -1.54
N LEU A 80 0.88 -13.41 -1.27
CA LEU A 80 0.94 -12.37 -2.29
C LEU A 80 1.97 -11.30 -1.91
N ILE A 81 3.08 -11.28 -2.66
CA ILE A 81 4.21 -10.38 -2.46
C ILE A 81 4.10 -9.23 -3.47
N LEU A 82 4.25 -8.00 -3.00
CA LEU A 82 4.50 -6.84 -3.85
C LEU A 82 5.98 -6.82 -4.19
N LEU A 83 6.30 -7.28 -5.40
CA LEU A 83 7.67 -7.44 -5.86
C LEU A 83 8.27 -6.10 -6.28
N GLU A 84 7.52 -5.31 -7.04
CA GLU A 84 7.96 -4.03 -7.57
C GLU A 84 6.80 -3.02 -7.59
N ARG A 85 7.09 -1.78 -7.24
CA ARG A 85 6.23 -0.63 -7.50
C ARG A 85 7.02 0.37 -8.32
N GLY A 86 6.45 0.86 -9.39
CA GLY A 86 7.07 1.95 -10.14
C GLY A 86 6.09 3.02 -10.56
N GLN A 87 6.64 4.21 -10.80
CA GLN A 87 5.93 5.41 -11.13
C GLN A 87 6.50 6.00 -12.42
N TYR A 88 5.61 6.36 -13.33
CA TYR A 88 5.93 7.08 -14.56
C TYR A 88 5.70 8.56 -14.31
N MET A 89 6.75 9.37 -14.37
CA MET A 89 6.71 10.81 -14.15
C MET A 89 6.96 11.59 -15.43
N CYS A 90 6.23 12.69 -15.61
CA CYS A 90 6.46 13.61 -16.71
C CYS A 90 7.83 14.28 -16.55
N THR A 91 8.60 14.36 -17.64
CA THR A 91 9.94 14.97 -17.63
C THR A 91 9.91 16.49 -17.52
N THR A 92 8.79 17.13 -17.86
CA THR A 92 8.65 18.60 -17.86
C THR A 92 8.20 19.14 -16.51
N CYS A 93 7.17 18.53 -15.90
CA CYS A 93 6.57 19.02 -14.66
C CYS A 93 6.83 18.11 -13.44
N GLY A 94 7.43 16.94 -13.62
CA GLY A 94 7.66 15.97 -12.54
C GLY A 94 6.40 15.29 -12.00
N SER A 95 5.22 15.52 -12.61
CA SER A 95 3.96 14.91 -12.14
C SER A 95 3.88 13.43 -12.49
N THR A 96 3.33 12.62 -11.59
CA THR A 96 3.07 11.19 -11.80
C THR A 96 1.93 10.98 -12.79
N ILE A 97 2.24 10.39 -13.94
CA ILE A 97 1.32 10.05 -15.03
C ILE A 97 0.60 8.74 -14.71
N ALA A 98 1.33 7.78 -14.18
CA ALA A 98 0.80 6.46 -13.85
C ALA A 98 1.67 5.79 -12.79
N GLU A 99 1.05 4.92 -12.01
CA GLU A 99 1.72 4.00 -11.09
C GLU A 99 1.39 2.57 -11.52
N TYR A 100 2.37 1.69 -11.41
CA TYR A 100 2.19 0.25 -11.57
C TYR A 100 2.69 -0.49 -10.34
N ARG A 101 2.10 -1.66 -10.11
CA ARG A 101 2.45 -2.56 -9.02
C ARG A 101 2.51 -3.98 -9.55
N GLU A 102 3.62 -4.65 -9.31
CA GLU A 102 3.82 -6.03 -9.71
C GLU A 102 3.69 -6.94 -8.50
N PHE A 103 2.70 -7.82 -8.56
CA PHE A 103 2.42 -8.78 -7.50
C PHE A 103 2.83 -10.17 -7.95
N GLN A 104 3.59 -10.86 -7.11
CA GLN A 104 3.95 -12.26 -7.29
C GLN A 104 3.18 -13.11 -6.28
N LYS A 105 2.41 -14.07 -6.78
CA LYS A 105 1.81 -15.11 -5.93
C LYS A 105 2.84 -16.22 -5.72
N GLN A 106 3.10 -16.58 -4.47
CA GLN A 106 4.10 -17.60 -4.12
C GLN A 106 3.64 -19.03 -4.42
N ASN A 107 2.37 -19.22 -4.80
CA ASN A 107 1.82 -20.54 -5.12
C ASN A 107 0.91 -20.47 -6.37
N GLN A 108 1.41 -20.92 -7.52
CA GLN A 108 0.75 -20.78 -8.82
C GLN A 108 -0.23 -21.95 -9.13
N GLN A 109 -0.81 -22.62 -8.11
CA GLN A 109 -1.50 -23.90 -8.35
C GLN A 109 -2.80 -24.20 -7.55
N ALA A 110 -3.49 -23.21 -6.96
CA ALA A 110 -4.80 -23.47 -6.35
C ALA A 110 -5.87 -22.49 -6.85
N ASP A 111 -6.58 -22.94 -7.88
CA ASP A 111 -8.04 -22.83 -8.03
C ASP A 111 -8.72 -21.64 -7.35
N VAL A 112 -8.60 -20.46 -7.95
CA VAL A 112 -9.42 -19.29 -7.60
C VAL A 112 -10.75 -19.40 -8.33
N GLY A 113 -11.69 -20.21 -7.83
CA GLY A 113 -12.95 -20.41 -8.57
C GLY A 113 -14.11 -21.19 -7.96
N LEU A 114 -14.09 -21.63 -6.70
CA LEU A 114 -15.25 -22.34 -6.13
C LEU A 114 -15.97 -21.52 -5.07
N ALA A 115 -16.93 -20.70 -5.52
CA ALA A 115 -17.97 -20.16 -4.64
C ALA A 115 -18.85 -21.30 -4.11
N LYS A 116 -18.78 -21.58 -2.80
CA LYS A 116 -19.78 -22.41 -2.10
C LYS A 116 -20.82 -21.49 -1.47
N PRO A 117 -22.14 -21.70 -1.72
CA PRO A 117 -23.19 -20.87 -1.17
C PRO A 117 -23.32 -21.08 0.35
N ILE A 118 -23.50 -19.96 1.06
CA ILE A 118 -23.78 -19.91 2.49
C ILE A 118 -25.14 -20.58 2.75
N SER A 119 -25.19 -21.47 3.75
CA SER A 119 -26.43 -21.86 4.43
C SER A 119 -26.24 -21.71 5.93
N PRO A 120 -27.27 -21.28 6.68
CA PRO A 120 -27.09 -20.56 7.93
C PRO A 120 -27.21 -21.43 9.20
N SER A 121 -26.64 -20.88 10.28
CA SER A 121 -27.02 -21.02 11.70
C SER A 121 -26.91 -22.39 12.40
N SER A 122 -26.09 -22.44 13.47
CA SER A 122 -26.61 -22.57 14.84
C SER A 122 -25.53 -22.33 15.91
N ASP A 123 -25.93 -21.49 16.84
CA ASP A 123 -25.50 -21.15 18.20
C ASP A 123 -24.52 -22.03 19.01
N GLN A 124 -23.63 -21.30 19.69
CA GLN A 124 -23.27 -21.37 21.13
C GLN A 124 -22.11 -22.26 21.66
N PRO A 125 -21.52 -21.86 22.83
CA PRO A 125 -20.08 -21.95 23.15
C PRO A 125 -19.74 -22.89 24.33
N VAL A 126 -18.45 -22.93 24.70
CA VAL A 126 -17.77 -23.27 26.00
C VAL A 126 -16.75 -24.44 25.91
N ILE A 127 -15.43 -24.31 26.11
CA ILE A 127 -14.55 -24.02 27.29
C ILE A 127 -13.61 -25.23 27.53
N SER A 128 -12.28 -24.96 27.66
CA SER A 128 -11.19 -25.68 28.39
C SER A 128 -10.78 -27.11 27.98
N THR A 129 -9.53 -27.60 28.05
CA THR A 129 -8.28 -27.22 28.77
C THR A 129 -7.12 -28.12 28.29
N GLU A 130 -5.87 -27.59 28.31
CA GLU A 130 -4.53 -28.20 28.61
C GLU A 130 -4.11 -29.56 27.99
N SER A 131 -2.88 -29.83 27.54
CA SER A 131 -1.53 -29.55 28.09
C SER A 131 -0.50 -30.07 27.03
N THR A 132 0.68 -29.49 26.72
CA THR A 132 1.99 -29.79 27.37
C THR A 132 3.19 -29.35 26.48
N VAL A 133 4.09 -28.51 27.05
CA VAL A 133 5.57 -28.24 26.88
C VAL A 133 6.29 -27.97 25.53
N GLN A 134 6.69 -26.68 25.33
CA GLN A 134 8.05 -26.05 25.20
C GLN A 134 9.30 -26.80 24.62
N PRO A 135 10.42 -26.12 24.21
CA PRO A 135 10.65 -24.72 23.76
C PRO A 135 11.69 -24.54 22.58
N LYS A 136 11.57 -23.47 21.75
CA LYS A 136 12.69 -22.55 21.36
C LYS A 136 12.33 -21.48 20.31
N THR A 137 12.54 -20.22 20.70
CA THR A 137 13.16 -19.10 19.93
C THR A 137 12.33 -18.25 18.94
N GLN A 138 12.00 -17.03 19.42
CA GLN A 138 12.03 -15.70 18.76
C GLN A 138 10.74 -15.19 18.04
N PRO A 139 10.34 -13.90 18.26
CA PRO A 139 8.97 -13.45 18.09
C PRO A 139 8.75 -12.68 16.78
N GLU A 140 7.70 -13.02 16.04
CA GLU A 140 7.16 -12.15 15.00
C GLU A 140 5.70 -11.82 15.34
N ILE A 141 5.47 -10.51 15.48
CA ILE A 141 4.30 -9.91 16.11
C ILE A 141 3.18 -9.83 15.08
N GLN A 142 2.08 -10.54 15.35
CA GLN A 142 0.89 -10.58 14.51
C GLN A 142 0.01 -9.35 14.81
N THR A 143 -0.17 -8.50 13.81
CA THR A 143 -1.11 -7.38 13.84
C THR A 143 -2.53 -7.90 13.62
N PHE A 144 -3.35 -7.92 14.66
CA PHE A 144 -4.79 -8.12 14.55
C PHE A 144 -5.49 -6.81 14.20
N SER A 145 -6.19 -6.82 13.07
CA SER A 145 -7.20 -5.84 12.71
C SER A 145 -8.44 -6.02 13.61
N SER A 146 -9.00 -4.93 14.10
CA SER A 146 -10.39 -4.89 14.55
C SER A 146 -11.03 -3.60 14.05
N GLN A 147 -12.07 -3.76 13.23
CA GLN A 147 -12.83 -2.71 12.57
C GLN A 147 -13.71 -1.94 13.56
N SER A 148 -13.70 -0.61 13.44
CA SER A 148 -14.90 0.22 13.55
C SER A 148 -14.58 1.62 13.01
N ASP A 149 -15.13 1.94 11.83
CA ASP A 149 -15.20 3.29 11.23
C ASP A 149 -15.94 4.30 12.15
N PRO A 150 -15.80 5.64 12.00
CA PRO A 150 -15.22 6.33 10.84
C PRO A 150 -14.13 7.39 11.19
N GLN A 151 -13.37 7.79 10.16
CA GLN A 151 -12.60 9.04 10.08
C GLN A 151 -11.35 9.16 10.98
N GLY A 152 -10.24 8.62 10.49
CA GLY A 152 -8.93 8.97 11.02
C GLY A 152 -7.87 8.16 10.32
N SER A 153 -7.34 8.69 9.23
CA SER A 153 -6.11 8.22 8.60
C SER A 153 -5.02 8.10 9.67
N PHE A 154 -4.79 6.90 10.20
CA PHE A 154 -3.73 6.63 11.19
C PHE A 154 -2.32 6.87 10.62
N SER A 155 -2.20 7.16 9.32
CA SER A 155 -0.96 7.61 8.69
C SER A 155 -0.69 9.13 8.86
N SER A 156 -1.59 9.89 9.47
CA SER A 156 -1.48 11.37 9.57
C SER A 156 -0.99 11.89 10.92
N ILE A 157 -0.67 11.00 11.87
CA ILE A 157 -0.25 11.40 13.23
C ILE A 157 1.23 11.74 13.36
N VAL A 158 2.05 11.30 12.40
CA VAL A 158 3.48 11.63 12.35
C VAL A 158 3.65 13.10 11.99
N GLY A 159 4.40 13.84 12.80
CA GLY A 159 4.59 15.29 12.64
C GLY A 159 3.58 16.15 13.42
N MET A 160 2.58 15.55 14.07
CA MET A 160 1.62 16.31 14.88
C MET A 160 2.24 16.81 16.19
N SER A 161 1.80 17.98 16.65
CA SER A 161 2.21 18.52 17.96
C SER A 161 1.42 17.86 19.10
N VAL A 162 2.16 17.37 20.10
CA VAL A 162 1.63 16.69 21.29
C VAL A 162 1.65 17.65 22.47
N TYR A 163 0.53 17.76 23.18
CA TYR A 163 0.36 18.63 24.34
C TYR A 163 -0.04 17.80 25.56
N SER A 164 0.42 18.22 26.74
CA SER A 164 -0.01 17.67 28.03
C SER A 164 -1.38 18.23 28.42
N SER A 165 -2.03 17.65 29.43
CA SER A 165 -3.26 18.15 30.05
C SER A 165 -3.18 19.61 30.51
N ASP A 166 -1.97 20.09 30.81
CA ASP A 166 -1.68 21.46 31.25
C ASP A 166 -1.43 22.43 30.08
N ALA A 167 -1.82 22.05 28.85
CA ALA A 167 -1.60 22.80 27.60
C ALA A 167 -0.11 23.09 27.28
N LYS A 168 0.82 22.38 27.90
CA LYS A 168 2.26 22.46 27.62
C LYS A 168 2.62 21.54 26.45
N ARG A 169 3.30 22.07 25.44
CA ARG A 169 3.81 21.27 24.30
C ARG A 169 4.87 20.29 24.79
N VAL A 170 4.59 19.01 24.63
CA VAL A 170 5.48 17.89 24.99
C VAL A 170 6.48 17.66 23.88
N GLY A 171 6.04 17.67 22.62
CA GLY A 171 6.91 17.44 21.47
C GLY A 171 6.16 17.20 20.17
N VAL A 172 6.82 16.51 19.24
CA VAL A 172 6.28 16.11 17.94
C VAL A 172 6.15 14.61 17.88
N ALA A 173 4.97 14.10 17.49
CA ALA A 173 4.73 12.69 17.32
C ALA A 173 5.61 12.14 16.19
N LYS A 174 6.43 11.15 16.51
CA LYS A 174 7.39 10.53 15.60
C LYS A 174 6.83 9.24 15.00
N GLN A 175 6.25 8.39 15.84
CA GLN A 175 5.71 7.08 15.42
C GLN A 175 4.79 6.49 16.49
N VAL A 176 3.94 5.54 16.10
CA VAL A 176 3.21 4.66 17.01
C VAL A 176 3.88 3.30 17.05
N GLY A 177 4.14 2.82 18.27
CA GLY A 177 4.73 1.53 18.54
C GLY A 177 3.87 0.70 19.49
N VAL A 178 4.38 -0.48 19.82
CA VAL A 178 3.79 -1.39 20.79
C VAL A 178 4.86 -1.70 21.84
N ASN A 179 4.52 -1.59 23.12
CA ASN A 179 5.46 -1.84 24.22
C ASN A 179 5.59 -3.36 24.51
N SER A 180 6.53 -3.75 25.38
CA SER A 180 6.76 -5.15 25.77
C SER A 180 5.58 -5.84 26.45
N SER A 181 4.54 -5.09 26.84
CA SER A 181 3.27 -5.60 27.38
C SER A 181 2.15 -5.66 26.32
N HIS A 182 2.51 -5.54 25.03
CA HIS A 182 1.60 -5.54 23.88
C HIS A 182 0.58 -4.37 23.88
N GLN A 183 0.89 -3.26 24.57
CA GLN A 183 0.04 -2.06 24.58
C GLN A 183 0.55 -1.04 23.57
N VAL A 184 -0.39 -0.38 22.88
CA VAL A 184 -0.07 0.69 21.92
C VAL A 184 0.52 1.89 22.68
N VAL A 185 1.60 2.44 22.15
CA VAL A 185 2.30 3.61 22.68
C VAL A 185 2.66 4.59 21.56
N LEU A 186 2.64 5.88 21.87
CA LEU A 186 3.07 6.96 20.98
C LEU A 186 4.49 7.38 21.35
N ILE A 187 5.39 7.36 20.37
CA ILE A 187 6.75 7.90 20.50
C ILE A 187 6.73 9.37 20.07
N VAL A 188 7.16 10.25 20.98
CA VAL A 188 7.18 11.70 20.81
C VAL A 188 8.60 12.20 20.96
N THR A 189 9.07 12.99 20.00
CA THR A 189 10.38 13.65 20.09
C THR A 189 10.21 15.01 20.77
N LYS A 190 10.89 15.21 21.91
CA LYS A 190 10.93 16.47 22.65
C LYS A 190 11.75 17.52 21.90
N ASN A 191 11.63 18.79 22.32
CA ASN A 191 12.44 19.88 21.75
C ASN A 191 13.96 19.71 21.96
N ASP A 192 14.36 18.87 22.91
CA ASP A 192 15.76 18.52 23.20
C ASP A 192 16.30 17.37 22.33
N GLY A 193 15.46 16.79 21.46
CA GLY A 193 15.81 15.65 20.61
C GLY A 193 15.70 14.28 21.29
N SER A 194 15.36 14.24 22.58
CA SER A 194 15.05 13.01 23.32
C SER A 194 13.66 12.48 22.98
N ASP A 195 13.54 11.16 22.86
CA ASP A 195 12.28 10.48 22.60
C ASP A 195 11.58 10.10 23.92
N GLU A 196 10.29 10.37 24.01
CA GLU A 196 9.42 10.01 25.13
C GLU A 196 8.28 9.12 24.64
N THR A 197 7.99 8.08 25.41
CA THR A 197 6.96 7.10 25.09
C THR A 197 5.72 7.36 25.95
N ILE A 198 4.59 7.62 25.30
CA ILE A 198 3.30 7.90 25.94
C ILE A 198 2.36 6.71 25.69
N GLU A 199 1.77 6.16 26.75
CA GLU A 199 0.75 5.12 26.62
C GLU A 199 -0.48 5.64 25.89
N TRP A 200 -1.01 4.85 24.96
CA TRP A 200 -2.18 5.25 24.17
C TRP A 200 -3.42 5.55 25.03
N GLY A 201 -3.57 4.85 26.16
CA GLY A 201 -4.68 5.08 27.09
C GLY A 201 -4.66 6.45 27.78
N LYS A 202 -3.54 7.19 27.71
CA LYS A 202 -3.41 8.55 28.24
C LYS A 202 -3.79 9.62 27.21
N ILE A 203 -3.93 9.25 25.94
CA ILE A 203 -4.31 10.14 24.84
C ILE A 203 -5.84 10.30 24.86
N LYS A 204 -6.30 11.53 25.04
CA LYS A 204 -7.72 11.89 25.08
C LYS A 204 -8.27 12.26 23.72
N LYS A 205 -7.45 12.87 22.86
CA LYS A 205 -7.91 13.36 21.55
C LYS A 205 -6.79 13.34 20.51
N ILE A 206 -7.14 12.93 19.30
CA ILE A 206 -6.30 12.98 18.11
C ILE A 206 -7.07 13.74 17.02
N GLY A 207 -6.50 14.84 16.52
CA GLY A 207 -7.15 15.70 15.52
C GLY A 207 -6.14 16.59 14.78
N GLU A 208 -6.19 17.90 15.00
CA GLU A 208 -5.14 18.83 14.55
C GLU A 208 -3.93 18.83 15.50
N ILE A 209 -4.18 18.50 16.76
CA ILE A 209 -3.20 18.31 17.84
C ILE A 209 -3.50 17.02 18.60
N ILE A 210 -2.51 16.51 19.31
CA ILE A 210 -2.64 15.34 20.20
C ILE A 210 -2.66 15.84 21.65
N LEU A 211 -3.66 15.42 22.43
CA LEU A 211 -3.90 15.77 23.84
C LEU A 211 -4.00 14.54 24.73
#